data_AF-U1N9X8-F1
#
_entry.id   AF-U1N9X8-F1
#
_cell.length_a   1.000
_cell.length_b   1.000
_cell.length_c   1.000
_cell.angle_alpha   90.00
_cell.angle_beta   90.00
_cell.angle_gamma   90.00
#
_symmetry.space_group_name_H-M   'P 1'
#
loop_
_entity.id
_entity.type
_entity.pdbx_description
1 polymer ?
#
loop_
_entity_poly.entity_id
_entity_poly.type
_entity_poly.pdbx_seq_one_letter_code
_entity_poly.pdbx_strand_id
1 'polypeptide(L)'
;MDDNISPDEQRIDNDFGGTATEAGLEQSEPVSVQFQTGNGPEFRKPDHDPHGEPLAAVSHSIASCDGGCGMSGLVPTALLEGADGLTGWPPFDILCEACAEARKHDDYSF
;
A
#
# COMPACT_ATOMS: atom_id res chain seq x y z
N MET A 1 42.05 -28.65 -36.30
CA MET A 1 42.00 -27.38 -35.58
C MET A 1 40.53 -27.12 -35.46
N ASP A 2 39.91 -27.47 -34.34
CA ASP A 2 38.46 -27.50 -34.23
C ASP A 2 38.11 -27.10 -32.80
N ASP A 3 37.97 -25.78 -32.63
CA ASP A 3 37.58 -25.09 -31.40
C ASP A 3 36.16 -25.53 -30.98
N ASN A 4 36.08 -26.21 -29.84
CA ASN A 4 34.83 -26.48 -29.14
C ASN A 4 34.52 -25.30 -28.22
N ILE A 5 33.84 -24.29 -28.77
CA ILE A 5 33.35 -23.14 -28.01
C ILE A 5 31.86 -23.35 -27.70
N SER A 6 31.57 -23.66 -26.43
CA SER A 6 30.36 -23.16 -25.77
C SER A 6 30.64 -21.70 -25.38
N PRO A 7 29.69 -20.78 -25.57
CA PRO A 7 28.53 -20.75 -24.69
C PRO A 7 27.19 -20.54 -25.43
N ASP A 8 26.17 -21.25 -24.96
CA ASP A 8 24.76 -20.92 -25.12
C ASP A 8 24.49 -19.61 -24.37
N GLU A 9 24.93 -18.49 -24.94
CA GLU A 9 24.48 -17.17 -24.54
C GLU A 9 23.09 -16.96 -25.13
N GLN A 10 22.08 -17.49 -24.42
CA GLN A 10 20.71 -17.04 -24.55
C GLN A 10 20.71 -15.53 -24.32
N ARG A 11 20.79 -14.78 -25.41
CA ARG A 11 20.36 -13.39 -25.46
C ARG A 11 18.90 -13.37 -25.08
N ILE A 12 18.67 -13.11 -23.80
CA ILE A 12 17.45 -12.51 -23.30
C ILE A 12 17.44 -11.11 -23.89
N ASP A 13 16.95 -11.00 -25.12
CA ASP A 13 16.43 -9.75 -25.67
C ASP A 13 15.15 -9.42 -24.86
N ASN A 14 15.33 -9.09 -23.57
CA ASN A 14 14.31 -8.44 -22.77
C ASN A 14 14.31 -6.98 -23.21
N ASP A 15 13.68 -6.75 -24.36
CA ASP A 15 13.07 -5.48 -24.71
C ASP A 15 12.01 -5.17 -23.64
N PHE A 16 12.46 -4.79 -22.44
CA PHE A 16 11.65 -4.10 -21.45
C PHE A 16 11.57 -2.63 -21.88
N GLY A 17 11.22 -2.42 -23.14
CA GLY A 17 10.66 -1.19 -23.70
C GLY A 17 9.19 -1.08 -23.33
N GLY A 18 8.85 -1.44 -22.09
CA GLY A 18 7.69 -0.92 -21.42
C GLY A 18 8.18 0.18 -20.52
N THR A 19 8.27 1.41 -21.01
CA THR A 19 7.79 2.52 -20.19
C THR A 19 6.47 2.02 -19.65
N ALA A 20 6.45 1.61 -18.38
CA ALA A 20 5.23 1.58 -17.62
C ALA A 20 4.73 3.02 -17.75
N THR A 21 3.92 3.26 -18.79
CA THR A 21 2.76 4.10 -18.68
C THR A 21 2.27 3.80 -17.28
N GLU A 22 2.52 4.71 -16.34
CA GLU A 22 1.46 5.42 -15.66
C GLU A 22 0.09 5.01 -16.24
N ALA A 23 -0.27 3.75 -16.04
CA ALA A 23 -1.63 3.36 -15.87
C ALA A 23 -1.99 4.25 -14.70
N GLY A 24 -2.66 5.37 -15.01
CA GLY A 24 -3.23 6.21 -14.00
C GLY A 24 -4.02 5.24 -13.16
N LEU A 25 -3.45 4.83 -12.03
CA LEU A 25 -4.18 4.16 -10.98
C LEU A 25 -5.23 5.22 -10.68
N GLU A 26 -6.44 5.01 -11.17
CA GLU A 26 -7.58 5.88 -10.88
C GLU A 26 -7.61 5.93 -9.35
N GLN A 27 -7.02 6.99 -8.78
CA GLN A 27 -6.89 7.10 -7.34
C GLN A 27 -8.32 7.18 -6.83
N SER A 28 -8.69 6.20 -6.01
CA SER A 28 -10.02 6.16 -5.46
C SER A 28 -10.21 7.32 -4.50
N GLU A 29 -11.47 7.71 -4.27
CA GLU A 29 -11.77 8.82 -3.36
C GLU A 29 -11.12 8.58 -1.99
N PRO A 30 -10.51 9.62 -1.40
CA PRO A 30 -9.83 9.49 -0.12
C PRO A 30 -10.81 9.06 0.98
N VAL A 31 -10.37 8.16 1.85
CA VAL A 31 -11.18 7.64 2.94
C VAL A 31 -10.83 8.37 4.23
N SER A 32 -11.84 8.96 4.88
CA SER A 32 -11.70 9.57 6.20
C SER A 32 -11.73 8.51 7.30
N VAL A 33 -10.72 8.50 8.17
CA VAL A 33 -10.62 7.57 9.30
C VAL A 33 -10.44 8.29 10.62
N GLN A 34 -10.85 7.62 11.69
CA GLN A 34 -10.47 7.99 13.06
C GLN A 34 -9.32 7.08 13.49
N PHE A 35 -8.12 7.67 13.57
CA PHE A 35 -6.92 6.97 14.04
C PHE A 35 -7.11 6.56 15.50
N GLN A 36 -6.91 5.28 15.79
CA GLN A 36 -7.05 4.74 17.13
C GLN A 36 -5.69 4.52 17.81
N THR A 37 -5.71 4.49 19.13
CA THR A 37 -4.54 4.16 19.97
C THR A 37 -4.68 2.80 20.69
N GLY A 38 -5.83 2.14 20.52
CA GLY A 38 -6.19 0.90 21.21
C GLY A 38 -5.87 -0.37 20.44
N ASN A 39 -5.62 -1.46 21.17
CA ASN A 39 -5.09 -2.71 20.61
C ASN A 39 -6.18 -3.75 20.22
N GLY A 40 -7.19 -3.29 19.48
CA GLY A 40 -8.29 -4.13 18.98
C GLY A 40 -7.84 -5.20 17.96
N PRO A 41 -8.54 -6.35 17.88
CA PRO A 41 -8.22 -7.41 16.92
C PRO A 41 -8.30 -6.96 15.46
N GLU A 42 -9.14 -5.98 15.13
CA GLU A 42 -9.28 -5.40 13.79
C GLU A 42 -8.03 -4.65 13.31
N PHE A 43 -7.16 -4.23 14.23
CA PHE A 43 -5.89 -3.54 13.94
C PHE A 43 -4.71 -4.52 13.86
N ARG A 44 -4.94 -5.81 14.12
CA ARG A 44 -3.88 -6.83 14.13
C ARG A 44 -3.85 -7.54 12.78
N LYS A 45 -2.69 -7.55 12.13
CA LYS A 45 -2.46 -8.47 11.01
C LYS A 45 -2.36 -9.90 11.58
N PRO A 46 -2.91 -10.91 10.88
CA PRO A 46 -2.76 -12.31 11.30
C PRO A 46 -1.27 -12.68 11.41
N ASP A 47 -0.95 -13.50 12.41
CA ASP A 47 0.39 -14.05 12.65
C ASP A 47 0.76 -14.94 11.45
N HIS A 48 1.44 -14.36 10.47
CA HIS A 48 1.92 -15.08 9.30
C HIS A 48 3.25 -15.74 9.64
N ASP A 49 3.18 -16.79 10.47
CA ASP A 49 4.21 -17.81 10.48
C ASP A 49 3.68 -19.08 9.79
N PRO A 50 3.80 -19.19 8.46
CA PRO A 50 3.51 -20.43 7.74
C PRO A 50 4.62 -21.48 7.91
N HIS A 51 5.75 -21.15 8.57
CA HIS A 51 6.98 -21.96 8.58
C HIS A 51 7.37 -22.59 9.93
N GLY A 52 6.59 -22.40 11.00
CA GLY A 52 6.88 -22.91 12.33
C GLY A 52 7.98 -22.14 13.08
N GLU A 53 8.31 -20.93 12.63
CA GLU A 53 9.27 -20.03 13.29
C GLU A 53 8.62 -19.35 14.52
N PRO A 54 9.39 -18.89 15.51
CA PRO A 54 8.84 -18.26 16.71
C PRO A 54 7.93 -17.09 16.34
N LEU A 55 6.70 -17.09 16.91
CA LEU A 55 5.64 -16.09 16.77
C LEU A 55 6.16 -14.75 16.25
N ALA A 56 5.82 -14.42 15.00
CA ALA A 56 6.07 -13.09 14.50
C ALA A 56 5.35 -12.12 15.41
N ALA A 57 6.06 -11.18 16.04
CA ALA A 57 5.45 -10.20 16.93
C ALA A 57 4.20 -9.61 16.26
N VAL A 58 3.07 -9.60 16.98
CA VAL A 58 1.78 -9.09 16.49
C VAL A 58 2.02 -7.75 15.79
N SER A 59 1.89 -7.76 14.46
CA SER A 59 2.07 -6.55 13.66
C SER A 59 0.75 -5.78 13.66
N HIS A 60 0.82 -4.52 14.08
CA HIS A 60 -0.34 -3.63 14.10
C HIS A 60 -0.38 -2.80 12.82
N SER A 61 -1.58 -2.61 12.28
CA SER A 61 -1.85 -1.79 11.10
C SER A 61 -1.81 -0.31 11.50
N ILE A 62 -0.63 0.30 11.39
CA ILE A 62 -0.40 1.73 11.64
C ILE A 62 -0.34 2.46 10.30
N ALA A 63 -1.06 3.57 10.19
CA ALA A 63 -1.00 4.47 9.04
C ALA A 63 -0.80 5.92 9.51
N SER A 64 -0.32 6.75 8.58
CA SER A 64 -0.25 8.20 8.75
C SER A 64 -1.30 8.86 7.86
N CYS A 65 -1.77 10.04 8.26
CA CYS A 65 -2.67 10.84 7.44
C CYS A 65 -1.92 11.38 6.21
N ASP A 66 -2.44 11.06 5.02
CA ASP A 66 -1.87 11.51 3.74
C ASP A 66 -2.12 13.00 3.46
N GLY A 67 -2.98 13.65 4.24
CA GLY A 67 -3.21 15.09 4.19
C GLY A 67 -2.06 15.96 4.72
N GLY A 68 -0.95 15.35 5.14
CA GLY A 68 0.27 16.07 5.54
C GLY A 68 0.20 16.73 6.92
N CYS A 69 -0.82 16.44 7.74
CA CYS A 69 -0.96 17.02 9.08
C CYS A 69 -0.08 16.35 10.15
N GLY A 70 0.61 15.25 9.82
CA GLY A 70 1.47 14.51 10.74
C GLY A 70 0.74 13.61 11.74
N MET A 71 -0.60 13.53 11.67
CA MET A 71 -1.39 12.60 12.48
C MET A 71 -1.12 11.16 12.04
N SER A 72 -0.91 10.25 12.98
CA SER A 72 -0.78 8.83 12.71
C SER A 72 -1.43 8.00 13.82
N GLY A 73 -1.74 6.75 13.51
CA GLY A 73 -2.30 5.82 14.48
C GLY A 73 -2.79 4.54 13.83
N LEU A 74 -3.55 3.77 14.61
CA LEU A 74 -4.06 2.49 14.17
C LEU A 74 -5.26 2.65 13.26
N VAL A 75 -5.27 1.86 12.19
CA VAL A 75 -6.37 1.74 11.23
C VAL A 75 -6.72 0.27 11.02
N PRO A 76 -7.99 -0.07 10.75
CA PRO A 76 -8.36 -1.46 10.50
C PRO A 76 -7.49 -2.07 9.41
N THR A 77 -7.02 -3.31 9.61
CA THR A 77 -6.09 -3.98 8.69
C THR A 77 -6.64 -4.04 7.26
N ALA A 78 -7.92 -4.34 7.09
CA ALA A 78 -8.58 -4.37 5.79
C ALA A 78 -8.58 -3.00 5.09
N LEU A 79 -8.62 -1.90 5.87
CA LEU A 79 -8.58 -0.54 5.32
C LEU A 79 -7.17 -0.21 4.85
N LEU A 80 -6.15 -0.53 5.64
CA LEU A 80 -4.74 -0.36 5.24
C LEU A 80 -4.43 -1.17 3.97
N GLU A 81 -4.89 -2.42 3.91
CA GLU A 81 -4.73 -3.26 2.72
C GLU A 81 -5.49 -2.70 1.51
N GLY A 82 -6.63 -2.06 1.72
CA GLY A 82 -7.34 -1.33 0.68
C GLY A 82 -6.54 -0.15 0.14
N ALA A 83 -5.99 0.67 1.04
CA ALA A 83 -5.16 1.82 0.68
C ALA A 83 -3.89 1.41 -0.07
N ASP A 84 -3.29 0.27 0.29
CA ASP A 84 -2.14 -0.33 -0.40
C ASP A 84 -2.52 -1.04 -1.72
N GLY A 85 -3.81 -1.10 -2.09
CA GLY A 85 -4.29 -1.76 -3.30
C GLY A 85 -4.26 -3.30 -3.25
N LEU A 86 -4.09 -3.89 -2.07
CA LEU A 86 -4.00 -5.35 -1.86
C LEU A 86 -5.35 -6.07 -1.95
N THR A 87 -6.44 -5.32 -2.00
CA THR A 87 -7.82 -5.85 -2.07
C THR A 87 -8.32 -6.01 -3.51
N GLY A 88 -7.52 -5.65 -4.52
CA GLY A 88 -7.91 -5.65 -5.94
C GLY A 88 -8.72 -4.42 -6.37
N TRP A 89 -8.99 -3.50 -5.44
CA TRP A 89 -9.52 -2.16 -5.74
C TRP A 89 -8.38 -1.16 -5.95
N PRO A 90 -8.61 -0.05 -6.67
CA PRO A 90 -7.60 0.99 -6.79
C PRO A 90 -7.23 1.55 -5.41
N PRO A 91 -5.95 1.88 -5.19
CA PRO A 91 -5.50 2.46 -3.93
C PRO A 91 -6.18 3.82 -3.67
N PHE A 92 -6.25 4.20 -2.40
CA PHE A 92 -6.83 5.46 -1.93
C PHE A 92 -6.02 6.06 -0.79
N ASP A 93 -6.10 7.38 -0.64
CA ASP A 93 -5.49 8.08 0.50
C ASP A 93 -6.28 7.86 1.79
N ILE A 94 -5.57 7.74 2.90
CA ILE A 94 -6.14 7.72 4.26
C ILE A 94 -6.02 9.13 4.87
N LEU A 95 -7.16 9.76 5.10
CA LEU A 95 -7.21 11.10 5.72
C LEU A 95 -7.75 11.03 7.15
N CYS A 96 -7.19 11.82 8.06
CA CYS A 96 -7.88 12.11 9.32
C CYS A 96 -9.13 12.97 9.05
N GLU A 97 -10.07 12.96 9.99
CA GLU A 97 -11.32 13.74 9.90
C GLU A 97 -11.07 15.21 9.53
N ALA A 98 -10.14 15.88 10.20
CA ALA A 98 -9.79 17.27 9.93
C ALA A 98 -9.27 17.51 8.50
N CYS A 99 -8.42 16.63 7.98
CA CYS A 99 -7.92 16.74 6.60
C CYS A 99 -9.00 16.42 5.56
N ALA A 100 -9.88 15.47 5.87
CA ALA A 100 -11.02 15.15 5.01
C ALA A 100 -12.01 16.31 4.94
N GLU A 101 -12.28 17.00 6.05
CA GLU A 101 -13.11 18.21 6.09
C GLU A 101 -12.48 19.37 5.32
N ALA A 102 -11.17 19.59 5.49
CA ALA A 102 -10.45 20.64 4.74
C ALA A 102 -10.54 20.42 3.23
N ARG A 103 -10.37 19.17 2.76
CA ARG A 103 -10.46 18.82 1.33
C ARG A 103 -11.86 19.05 0.76
N LYS A 104 -12.91 18.79 1.54
CA LYS A 104 -14.29 19.12 1.15
C LYS A 104 -14.48 20.64 1.02
N HIS A 105 -13.90 21.44 1.91
CA HIS A 105 -14.04 22.89 1.86
C HIS A 105 -13.35 23.53 0.64
N ASP A 106 -12.21 22.97 0.21
CA ASP A 106 -11.52 23.41 -1.02
C ASP A 106 -12.37 23.14 -2.27
N ASP A 107 -13.08 22.01 -2.34
CA ASP A 107 -13.95 21.63 -3.47
C ASP A 107 -15.15 22.59 -3.63
N TYR A 108 -15.61 23.22 -2.54
CA TYR A 108 -16.75 24.14 -2.54
C TYR A 108 -16.38 25.63 -2.76
N SER A 109 -15.11 25.97 -2.93
CA SER A 109 -14.69 27.34 -3.24
C SER A 109 -14.78 27.64 -4.75
N PHE A 110 -16.00 27.92 -5.22
CA PHE A 110 -16.28 28.50 -6.54
C PHE A 110 -16.26 30.03 -6.53
#